data_AF-A0A2G9XD71-F1
#
_entry.id   AF-A0A2G9XD71-F1
#
_cell.length_a   1.000
_cell.length_b   1.000
_cell.length_c   1.000
_cell.angle_alpha   90.00
_cell.angle_beta   90.00
_cell.angle_gamma   90.00
#
_symmetry.space_group_name_H-M   'P 1'
#
loop_
_entity.id
_entity.type
_entity.pdbx_description
1 polymer ?
#
loop_
_entity_poly.entity_id
_entity_poly.type
_entity_poly.pdbx_seq_one_letter_code
_entity_poly.pdbx_strand_id
1 'polypeptide(L)' 'MKKLIIWLIKAYQKYLSLDTGIPKKLLPALKICRFTPSCSQYVLEAVEKYGTVKGLYLGFFRILRCNPFNKGGSDPVK' A
#
# COMPACT_ATOMS: atom_id res chain seq x y z
N MET A 1 7.43 16.55 -8.67
CA MET A 1 7.47 16.05 -7.27
C MET A 1 6.80 14.67 -7.11
N LYS A 2 5.62 14.42 -7.70
CA LYS A 2 4.94 13.10 -7.65
C LYS A 2 5.79 11.88 -8.08
N LYS A 3 6.63 12.01 -9.11
CA LYS A 3 7.49 10.92 -9.62
C LYS A 3 8.55 10.45 -8.60
N LEU A 4 9.11 11.36 -7.80
CA LEU A 4 10.10 11.00 -6.78
C LEU A 4 9.47 10.10 -5.70
N ILE A 5 8.27 10.47 -5.26
CA ILE A 5 7.55 9.74 -4.22
C ILE A 5 7.01 8.41 -4.75
N ILE A 6 6.50 8.37 -5.97
CA ILE A 6 6.13 7.10 -6.63
C ILE A 6 7.36 6.19 -6.76
N TRP A 7 8.53 6.75 -7.11
CA TRP A 7 9.77 5.98 -7.21
C TRP A 7 10.22 5.45 -5.85
N LEU A 8 10.14 6.26 -4.78
CA LEU A 8 10.42 5.83 -3.41
C LEU A 8 9.44 4.74 -2.94
N ILE A 9 8.15 4.87 -3.25
CA ILE A 9 7.13 3.86 -2.93
C ILE A 9 7.42 2.56 -3.70
N LYS A 10 7.78 2.63 -4.98
CA LYS A 10 8.15 1.45 -5.80
C LYS A 10 9.46 0.81 -5.32
N ALA A 11 10.44 1.60 -4.92
CA ALA A 11 11.67 1.11 -4.32
C ALA A 11 11.36 0.39 -3.00
N TYR A 12 10.57 1.01 -2.12
CA TYR A 12 10.11 0.40 -0.88
C TYR A 12 9.32 -0.90 -1.13
N GLN A 13 8.42 -0.93 -2.12
CA GLN A 13 7.68 -2.13 -2.52
C GLN A 13 8.61 -3.26 -2.98
N LYS A 14 9.70 -2.93 -3.66
CA LYS A 14 10.65 -3.89 -4.23
C LYS A 14 11.66 -4.43 -3.21
N TYR A 15 12.14 -3.58 -2.30
CA TYR A 15 13.21 -3.92 -1.35
C TYR A 15 12.72 -4.29 0.06
N LEU A 16 11.62 -3.70 0.53
CA LEU A 16 11.17 -3.78 1.94
C LEU A 16 9.77 -4.38 2.13
N SER A 17 8.87 -4.26 1.16
CA SER A 17 7.48 -4.75 1.34
C SER A 17 7.39 -6.27 1.27
N LEU A 18 7.03 -6.86 2.41
CA LEU A 18 6.72 -8.29 2.57
C LEU A 18 5.47 -8.74 1.81
N ASP A 19 4.56 -7.83 1.43
CA ASP A 19 3.31 -8.16 0.70
C ASP A 19 3.47 -8.22 -0.84
N THR A 20 4.54 -7.66 -1.42
CA THR A 20 4.76 -7.58 -2.89
C THR A 20 6.19 -7.90 -3.35
N GLY A 21 7.19 -7.88 -2.46
CA GLY A 21 8.58 -8.17 -2.79
C GLY A 21 8.96 -9.65 -2.64
N ILE A 22 10.28 -9.91 -2.65
CA ILE A 22 10.94 -11.21 -2.44
C ILE A 22 10.34 -12.04 -1.26
N PRO A 23 9.88 -11.46 -0.13
CA PRO A 23 9.33 -12.22 0.99
C PRO A 23 7.99 -12.91 0.72
N LYS A 24 7.16 -12.39 -0.21
CA LYS A 24 5.90 -13.05 -0.63
C LYS A 24 6.15 -14.41 -1.26
N LYS A 25 7.30 -14.56 -1.92
CA LYS A 25 7.73 -15.80 -2.58
C LYS A 25 8.23 -16.84 -1.58
N LEU A 26 8.68 -16.41 -0.39
CA LEU A 26 9.19 -17.26 0.68
C LEU A 26 8.09 -17.62 1.69
N LEU A 27 7.13 -16.74 1.96
CA LEU A 27 6.05 -16.91 2.93
C LEU A 27 4.71 -16.35 2.39
N PRO A 28 3.97 -17.11 1.55
CA PRO A 28 2.71 -16.66 0.96
C PRO A 28 1.56 -16.50 1.98
N ALA A 29 1.73 -16.98 3.21
CA ALA A 29 0.74 -16.92 4.29
C ALA A 29 0.71 -15.59 5.06
N LEU A 30 1.73 -14.73 4.92
CA LEU A 30 1.81 -13.43 5.57
C LEU A 30 1.08 -12.37 4.73
N LYS A 31 -0.25 -12.37 4.80
CA LYS A 31 -1.06 -11.21 4.37
C LYS A 31 -1.04 -10.17 5.49
N ILE A 32 -0.10 -9.23 5.42
CA ILE A 32 -0.03 -8.11 6.37
C ILE A 32 -1.14 -7.11 6.04
N CYS A 33 -1.39 -6.91 4.74
CA CYS A 33 -2.52 -6.10 4.26
C CYS A 33 -3.84 -6.89 4.27
N ARG A 34 -4.82 -6.42 5.05
CA ARG A 34 -6.19 -6.95 5.07
C ARG A 34 -7.11 -6.38 3.99
N PHE A 35 -6.72 -5.27 3.38
CA PHE A 35 -7.48 -4.64 2.31
C PHE A 35 -6.91 -5.00 0.94
N THR A 36 -7.80 -5.10 -0.05
CA THR A 36 -7.46 -5.33 -1.46
C THR A 36 -7.90 -4.12 -2.30
N PRO A 37 -7.02 -3.50 -3.11
CA PRO A 37 -5.59 -3.74 -3.22
C PRO A 37 -4.83 -3.39 -1.91
N SER A 38 -3.58 -3.87 -1.81
CA SER A 38 -2.73 -3.67 -0.61
C SER A 38 -2.57 -2.19 -0.26
N CYS A 39 -2.25 -1.89 0.99
CA CYS A 39 -2.11 -0.50 1.44
C CYS A 39 -1.05 0.27 0.62
N SER A 40 0.06 -0.38 0.26
CA SER A 40 1.12 0.23 -0.55
C SER A 40 0.68 0.48 -2.00
N GLN A 41 -0.11 -0.41 -2.59
CA GLN A 41 -0.69 -0.24 -3.92
C GLN A 41 -1.74 0.88 -3.91
N TYR A 42 -2.60 0.91 -2.89
CA TYR A 42 -3.57 1.97 -2.69
C TYR A 42 -2.90 3.34 -2.56
N VAL A 43 -1.82 3.45 -1.78
CA VAL A 43 -1.07 4.72 -1.68
C VAL A 43 -0.51 5.13 -3.04
N LEU A 44 0.00 4.18 -3.83
CA LEU A 44 0.54 4.45 -5.16
C LEU A 44 -0.55 4.98 -6.10
N GLU A 45 -1.68 4.29 -6.20
CA GLU A 45 -2.83 4.70 -7.00
C GLU A 45 -3.40 6.04 -6.53
N ALA A 46 -3.49 6.26 -5.21
CA ALA A 46 -4.00 7.51 -4.64
C ALA A 46 -3.04 8.68 -4.89
N VAL A 47 -1.72 8.45 -4.84
CA VAL A 47 -0.71 9.47 -5.18
C VAL A 47 -0.72 9.79 -6.67
N GLU A 48 -0.95 8.79 -7.54
CA GLU A 48 -1.09 9.00 -8.98
C GLU A 48 -2.35 9.80 -9.33
N LYS A 49 -3.48 9.49 -8.68
CA LYS A 49 -4.78 10.11 -8.97
C LYS A 49 -4.99 11.46 -8.29
N TYR A 50 -4.72 11.56 -6.99
CA TYR A 50 -5.02 12.74 -6.18
C TYR A 50 -3.81 13.62 -5.89
N GLY A 51 -2.63 13.22 -6.36
CA GLY A 51 -1.38 13.89 -6.05
C GLY A 51 -0.83 13.48 -4.68
N THR A 52 0.37 13.96 -4.36
CA THR A 52 1.17 13.37 -3.30
C THR A 52 0.60 13.57 -1.90
N VAL A 53 0.17 14.79 -1.56
CA VAL A 53 -0.32 15.11 -0.22
C VAL A 53 -1.60 14.33 0.08
N LYS A 54 -2.58 14.39 -0.82
CA LYS A 54 -3.86 13.72 -0.67
C LYS A 54 -3.74 12.19 -0.76
N GLY A 55 -2.87 11.69 -1.64
CA GLY A 55 -2.59 10.25 -1.75
C GLY A 55 -1.93 9.67 -0.52
N LEU A 56 -0.94 10.37 0.05
CA LEU A 56 -0.29 9.96 1.31
C LEU A 56 -1.26 10.03 2.49
N TYR A 57 -2.08 11.07 2.57
CA TYR A 57 -3.11 11.18 3.60
C TYR A 57 -4.07 9.99 3.56
N LEU A 58 -4.69 9.71 2.41
CA LEU A 58 -5.61 8.59 2.25
C LEU A 58 -4.96 7.24 2.58
N GLY A 59 -3.73 7.04 2.11
CA GLY A 59 -2.94 5.84 2.39
C GLY A 59 -2.61 5.66 3.86
N PHE A 60 -2.21 6.72 4.55
CA PHE A 60 -1.87 6.71 5.98
C PHE A 60 -3.08 6.32 6.83
N PHE A 61 -4.24 6.94 6.60
CA PHE A 61 -5.48 6.57 7.30
C PHE A 61 -5.93 5.13 7.03
N ARG A 62 -5.57 4.57 5.87
CA ARG A 62 -5.86 3.18 5.54
C ARG A 62 -4.91 2.22 6.26
N ILE A 63 -3.62 2.54 6.36
CA ILE A 63 -2.64 1.76 7.12
C ILE A 63 -3.06 1.67 8.60
N LEU A 64 -3.49 2.77 9.20
CA LEU A 64 -4.01 2.78 10.58
C LEU A 64 -5.23 1.86 10.76
N ARG A 65 -6.08 1.76 9.74
CA ARG A 65 -7.24 0.85 9.73
C ARG A 65 -6.86 -0.61 9.44
N CYS A 66 -5.67 -0.86 8.90
CA CYS A 66 -5.16 -2.17 8.54
C CYS A 66 -4.55 -2.88 9.76
N ASN A 67 -5.42 -3.28 10.70
CA ASN A 67 -5.05 -4.00 11.92
C ASN A 67 -5.73 -5.38 11.98
N PRO A 68 -5.26 -6.32 12.82
CA PRO A 68 -5.79 -7.68 12.87
C PRO A 68 -7.24 -7.81 13.40
N PHE A 69 -7.82 -6.73 13.90
CA PHE A 69 -9.21 -6.70 14.37
C PHE A 69 -10.18 -6.19 13.30
N ASN A 70 -9.67 -5.64 12.20
CA ASN A 70 -10.48 -5.23 11.07
C ASN A 70 -10.73 -6.42 10.13
N LYS A 71 -11.98 -6.64 9.70
CA LYS A 71 -12.32 -7.69 8.72
C LYS A 71 -11.60 -7.50 7.38
N GLY A 72 -11.15 -6.28 7.08
CA GLY A 72 -10.59 -5.95 5.78
C GLY A 72 -11.67 -5.96 4.70
N GLY A 73 -11.27 -5.90 3.43
CA GLY A 73 -12.19 -5.88 2.30
C GLY A 73 -11.61 -5.25 1.04
N SER A 74 -12.40 -5.23 -0.03
CA SER A 74 -12.04 -4.53 -1.27
C SER A 74 -12.35 -3.04 -1.16
N ASP A 75 -11.31 -2.20 -1.15
CA ASP A 75 -11.43 -0.74 -1.14
C ASP A 75 -10.51 -0.17 -2.22
N PRO A 76 -10.89 -0.20 -3.50
CA PRO A 76 -10.07 0.38 -4.57
C PRO A 76 -10.09 1.91 -4.52
N VAL A 77 -9.05 2.56 -5.06
CA VAL A 77 -9.04 4.01 -5.21
C VAL A 77 -10.11 4.41 -6.22
N LYS A 78 -11.16 5.11 -5.76
CA LYS A 78 -12.24 5.62 -6.61
C LYS A 78 -11.81 6.78 -7.47
#